data_AF-A0AAC9YH94-F1
#
_entry.id   AF-A0AAC9YH94-F1
#
_cell.length_a   1.000
_cell.length_b   1.000
_cell.length_c   1.000
_cell.angle_alpha   90.00
_cell.angle_beta   90.00
_cell.angle_gamma   90.00
#
_symmetry.space_group_name_H-M   'P 1'
#
loop_
_entity.id
_entity.type
_entity.pdbx_description
1 polymer ?
#
loop_
_entity_poly.entity_id
_entity_poly.type
_entity_poly.pdbx_seq_one_letter_code
_entity_poly.pdbx_strand_id
1 'polypeptide(L)'
;MRSWLAQRGLALSEEKTSIKHLKEGFDFLGFNIRHYENRHRKRGYVLLMKPSKESIKRYRQQMRMTWKRIIGMPTKEGIMQLNEKIIGWCNYYRIGASKQTFSAIDQWMWIRQCRYLYRRHPNKHWWWRRKHYLGKIPGREDYSVFMDKSNGGFLWKHAWTKIQRHWLVTKNASPDNPELRDYWRHRQARKQPFICGIKVNLYKRQKGYCPLCDQELDNGEQLHVHHIQPKAEGGDNKLANLRLLHANCHRQLHSKKGKMLKSVSCVSRMRGNSHVRFLREWALSACLPNQSKPEKLMAFRLLRYAVAAMQRHLEQGNDTLPVVVPVILPWRNESLPVQSGLVRLF
;
A
#
# COMPACT_ATOMS: atom_id res chain seq x y z
N MET A 1 -8.10 28.29 -10.53
CA MET A 1 -7.37 27.58 -9.46
C MET A 1 -6.88 28.52 -8.37
N ARG A 2 -6.09 29.57 -8.66
CA ARG A 2 -5.64 30.54 -7.64
C ARG A 2 -6.80 31.20 -6.88
N SER A 3 -7.80 31.73 -7.60
CA SER A 3 -9.03 32.29 -7.01
C SER A 3 -9.81 31.28 -6.16
N TRP A 4 -9.91 30.02 -6.62
CA TRP A 4 -10.60 28.94 -5.92
C TRP A 4 -9.91 28.52 -4.61
N LEU A 5 -8.56 28.54 -4.57
CA LEU A 5 -7.78 28.26 -3.37
C LEU A 5 -7.80 29.43 -2.38
N ALA A 6 -7.80 30.67 -2.87
CA ALA A 6 -7.84 31.87 -2.05
C ALA A 6 -9.11 31.95 -1.18
N GLN A 7 -10.27 31.54 -1.72
CA GLN A 7 -11.52 31.40 -0.96
C GLN A 7 -11.41 30.44 0.25
N ARG A 8 -10.38 29.57 0.28
CA ARG A 8 -10.11 28.59 1.35
C ARG A 8 -8.88 28.96 2.18
N GLY A 9 -8.36 30.19 2.03
CA GLY A 9 -7.17 30.66 2.73
C GLY A 9 -5.85 30.02 2.27
N LEU A 10 -5.81 29.43 1.07
CA LEU A 10 -4.61 28.77 0.54
C LEU A 10 -4.02 29.57 -0.63
N ALA A 11 -2.71 29.74 -0.62
CA ALA A 11 -1.94 30.35 -1.70
C ALA A 11 -0.96 29.35 -2.34
N LEU A 12 -0.71 29.51 -3.63
CA LEU A 12 0.32 28.73 -4.34
C LEU A 12 1.70 29.32 -4.04
N SER A 13 2.68 28.46 -3.84
CA SER A 13 4.08 28.88 -3.71
C SER A 13 4.67 29.12 -5.10
N GLU A 14 4.95 30.38 -5.43
CA GLU A 14 5.50 30.78 -6.74
C GLU A 14 6.82 30.06 -7.07
N GLU A 15 7.64 29.75 -6.06
CA GLU A 15 8.89 28.99 -6.23
C GLU A 15 8.64 27.54 -6.69
N LYS A 16 7.55 26.91 -6.21
CA LYS A 16 7.25 25.49 -6.47
C LYS A 16 6.35 25.30 -7.68
N THR A 17 5.58 26.32 -8.06
CA THR A 17 4.65 26.26 -9.20
C THR A 17 5.29 26.83 -10.44
N SER A 18 5.56 25.96 -11.42
CA SER A 18 6.02 26.39 -12.74
C SER A 18 5.31 25.60 -13.83
N ILE A 19 5.00 26.28 -14.94
CA ILE A 19 4.48 25.66 -16.16
C ILE A 19 5.70 25.28 -17.00
N LYS A 20 5.86 23.99 -17.28
CA LYS A 20 6.99 23.45 -18.07
C LYS A 20 6.50 22.72 -19.29
N HIS A 21 7.25 22.83 -20.38
CA HIS A 21 6.95 22.03 -21.56
C HIS A 21 7.38 20.57 -21.36
N LEU A 22 6.61 19.60 -21.88
CA LEU A 22 6.90 18.16 -21.69
C LEU A 22 8.25 17.72 -22.29
N LYS A 23 8.81 18.46 -23.26
CA LYS A 23 10.17 18.21 -23.79
C LYS A 23 11.27 18.55 -22.78
N GLU A 24 11.07 19.54 -21.93
CA GLU A 24 11.97 19.88 -20.82
C GLU A 24 11.79 18.85 -19.69
N GLY A 25 10.53 18.55 -19.41
CA GLY A 25 10.10 17.63 -18.36
C GLY A 25 10.06 18.27 -16.99
N PHE A 26 9.43 17.58 -16.05
CA PHE A 26 9.30 18.02 -14.67
C PHE A 26 9.35 16.83 -13.71
N ASP A 27 9.66 17.12 -12.44
CA ASP A 27 9.70 16.12 -11.40
C ASP A 27 8.38 16.10 -10.64
N PHE A 28 7.79 14.91 -10.49
CA PHE A 28 6.56 14.69 -9.74
C PHE A 28 6.63 13.37 -8.99
N LEU A 29 6.41 13.39 -7.68
CA LEU A 29 6.48 12.22 -6.80
C LEU A 29 7.76 11.38 -7.02
N GLY A 30 8.91 12.04 -7.21
CA GLY A 30 10.19 11.37 -7.42
C GLY A 30 10.40 10.77 -8.82
N PHE A 31 9.46 10.97 -9.76
CA PHE A 31 9.65 10.64 -11.17
C PHE A 31 9.92 11.91 -11.98
N ASN A 32 10.89 11.85 -12.87
CA ASN A 32 11.04 12.80 -13.96
C ASN A 32 10.18 12.35 -15.14
N ILE A 33 9.21 13.19 -15.50
CA ILE A 33 8.26 12.96 -16.59
C ILE A 33 8.69 13.81 -17.77
N ARG A 34 9.08 13.17 -18.89
CA ARG A 34 9.63 13.87 -20.05
C ARG A 34 9.34 13.15 -21.37
N HIS A 35 9.12 13.93 -22.44
CA HIS A 35 9.13 13.45 -23.81
C HIS A 35 10.55 13.24 -24.33
N TYR A 36 10.80 12.05 -24.83
CA TYR A 36 12.03 11.69 -25.53
C TYR A 36 11.73 11.45 -27.00
N GLU A 37 12.58 11.97 -27.88
CA GLU A 37 12.46 11.69 -29.31
C GLU A 37 12.66 10.20 -29.58
N ASN A 38 11.81 9.66 -30.43
CA ASN A 38 11.84 8.26 -30.82
C ASN A 38 11.33 8.12 -32.25
N ARG A 39 12.28 7.94 -33.18
CA ARG A 39 12.02 7.81 -34.62
C ARG A 39 11.19 6.58 -34.99
N HIS A 40 11.15 5.57 -34.12
CA HIS A 40 10.37 4.33 -34.33
C HIS A 40 8.90 4.47 -33.92
N ARG A 41 8.49 5.60 -33.34
CA ARG A 41 7.09 5.88 -32.98
C ARG A 41 6.46 6.77 -34.04
N LYS A 42 5.22 6.48 -34.44
CA LYS A 42 4.43 7.32 -35.37
C LYS A 42 4.38 8.81 -34.99
N ARG A 43 4.36 9.10 -33.68
CA ARG A 43 4.33 10.48 -33.16
C ARG A 43 5.72 11.15 -33.07
N GLY A 44 6.80 10.41 -33.32
CA GLY A 44 8.18 10.91 -33.21
C GLY A 44 8.71 11.04 -31.77
N TYR A 45 7.89 10.79 -30.75
CA TYR A 45 8.29 10.86 -29.33
C TYR A 45 7.65 9.77 -28.47
N VAL A 46 8.25 9.55 -27.30
CA VAL A 46 7.77 8.66 -26.23
C VAL A 46 7.82 9.38 -24.88
N LEU A 47 6.73 9.31 -24.13
CA LEU A 47 6.68 9.77 -22.74
C LEU A 47 7.29 8.71 -21.84
N LEU A 48 8.35 9.06 -21.11
CA LEU A 48 8.96 8.18 -20.11
C LEU A 48 8.90 8.84 -18.73
N MET A 49 8.54 8.03 -17.74
CA MET A 49 8.64 8.37 -16.33
C MET A 49 9.85 7.65 -15.77
N LYS A 50 10.95 8.38 -15.54
CA LYS A 50 12.19 7.81 -14.98
C LYS A 50 12.33 8.26 -13.52
N PRO A 51 13.05 7.53 -12.65
CA PRO A 51 13.38 8.06 -11.32
C PRO A 51 14.12 9.40 -11.47
N SER A 52 13.72 10.42 -10.70
CA SER A 52 14.33 11.75 -10.79
C SER A 52 15.78 11.72 -10.28
N LYS A 53 16.59 12.67 -10.77
CA LYS A 53 18.00 12.77 -10.37
C LYS A 53 18.13 12.95 -8.85
N GLU A 54 17.26 13.76 -8.26
CA GLU A 54 17.24 14.03 -6.83
C GLU A 54 16.84 12.79 -6.03
N SER A 55 15.82 12.03 -6.46
CA SER A 55 15.46 10.77 -5.81
C SER A 55 16.58 9.73 -5.87
N ILE A 56 17.30 9.64 -6.99
CA ILE A 56 18.48 8.76 -7.12
C ILE A 56 19.60 9.22 -6.17
N LYS A 57 19.86 10.53 -6.08
CA LYS A 57 20.87 11.12 -5.19
C LYS A 57 20.58 10.80 -3.73
N ARG A 58 19.35 11.03 -3.27
CA ARG A 58 18.89 10.71 -1.90
C ARG A 58 19.02 9.23 -1.60
N TYR A 59 18.63 8.37 -2.54
CA TYR A 59 18.77 6.92 -2.38
C TYR A 59 20.24 6.49 -2.27
N ARG A 60 21.13 7.00 -3.14
CA ARG A 60 22.58 6.72 -3.06
C ARG A 60 23.18 7.20 -1.73
N GLN A 61 22.72 8.34 -1.21
CA GLN A 61 23.15 8.83 0.11
C GLN A 61 22.69 7.88 1.24
N GLN A 62 21.42 7.47 1.22
CA GLN A 62 20.89 6.50 2.19
C GLN A 62 21.66 5.17 2.15
N MET A 63 21.93 4.65 0.96
CA MET A 63 22.73 3.43 0.79
C MET A 63 24.16 3.62 1.27
N ARG A 64 24.79 4.78 0.99
CA ARG A 64 26.14 5.10 1.49
C ARG A 64 26.20 5.09 3.02
N MET A 65 25.19 5.66 3.69
CA MET A 65 25.10 5.65 5.15
C MET A 65 24.89 4.23 5.69
N THR A 66 24.06 3.44 5.02
CA THR A 66 23.82 2.03 5.40
C THR A 66 25.10 1.22 5.29
N TRP A 67 25.85 1.34 4.18
CA TRP A 67 27.15 0.68 4.01
C TRP A 67 28.17 1.06 5.08
N LYS A 68 28.17 2.31 5.56
CA LYS A 68 29.05 2.74 6.66
C LYS A 68 28.66 2.06 7.98
N ARG A 69 27.37 1.97 8.27
CA ARG A 69 26.85 1.39 9.52
C ARG A 69 27.13 -0.11 9.63
N ILE A 70 26.98 -0.86 8.54
CA ILE A 70 27.08 -2.33 8.57
C ILE A 70 28.53 -2.85 8.61
N ILE A 71 29.55 -1.98 8.65
CA ILE A 71 30.95 -2.41 8.56
C ILE A 71 31.35 -3.36 9.70
N GLY A 72 30.93 -3.06 10.93
CA GLY A 72 31.18 -3.86 12.13
C GLY A 72 30.14 -4.93 12.42
N MET A 73 29.09 -5.05 11.59
CA MET A 73 28.00 -6.00 11.81
C MET A 73 28.30 -7.37 11.18
N PRO A 74 27.62 -8.45 11.59
CA PRO A 74 27.59 -9.70 10.84
C PRO A 74 27.14 -9.47 9.39
N THR A 75 27.77 -10.16 8.43
CA THR A 75 27.53 -9.91 7.00
C THR A 75 26.07 -10.18 6.61
N LYS A 76 25.47 -11.27 7.11
CA LYS A 76 24.05 -11.58 6.92
C LYS A 76 23.11 -10.42 7.32
N GLU A 77 23.29 -9.86 8.52
CA GLU A 77 22.47 -8.75 9.00
C GLU A 77 22.66 -7.48 8.16
N GLY A 78 23.90 -7.20 7.76
CA GLY A 78 24.20 -6.10 6.85
C GLY A 78 23.50 -6.25 5.49
N ILE A 79 23.51 -7.47 4.94
CA ILE A 79 22.79 -7.81 3.70
C ILE A 79 21.28 -7.62 3.88
N MET A 80 20.70 -8.07 4.99
CA MET A 80 19.26 -7.91 5.25
C MET A 80 18.84 -6.42 5.26
N GLN A 81 19.59 -5.57 5.96
CA GLN A 81 19.31 -4.12 6.01
C GLN A 81 19.44 -3.45 4.64
N LEU A 82 20.40 -3.86 3.83
CA LEU A 82 20.53 -3.37 2.46
C LEU A 82 19.36 -3.84 1.59
N ASN A 83 18.99 -5.12 1.68
CA ASN A 83 17.92 -5.71 0.90
C ASN A 83 16.57 -5.05 1.17
N GLU A 84 16.24 -4.75 2.43
CA GLU A 84 15.00 -4.05 2.77
C GLU A 84 14.86 -2.73 2.01
N LYS A 85 15.94 -1.93 1.98
CA LYS A 85 15.98 -0.65 1.27
C LYS A 85 15.93 -0.82 -0.25
N ILE A 86 16.68 -1.78 -0.77
CA ILE A 86 16.72 -2.09 -2.21
C ILE A 86 15.34 -2.51 -2.70
N ILE A 87 14.71 -3.48 -2.02
CA ILE A 87 13.41 -4.02 -2.39
C ILE A 87 12.34 -2.92 -2.32
N GLY A 88 12.32 -2.12 -1.24
CA GLY A 88 11.38 -1.02 -1.09
C GLY A 88 11.50 0.01 -2.21
N TRP A 89 12.73 0.45 -2.51
CA TRP A 89 12.98 1.44 -3.56
C TRP A 89 12.66 0.89 -4.96
N CYS A 90 13.07 -0.34 -5.25
CA CYS A 90 12.74 -1.00 -6.51
C CYS A 90 11.24 -1.20 -6.69
N ASN A 91 10.51 -1.60 -5.64
CA ASN A 91 9.06 -1.77 -5.70
C ASN A 91 8.31 -0.47 -5.99
N TYR A 92 8.82 0.68 -5.50
CA TYR A 92 8.26 1.97 -5.82
C TYR A 92 8.50 2.36 -7.29
N TYR A 93 9.75 2.24 -7.75
CA TYR A 93 10.14 2.68 -9.08
C TYR A 93 9.86 1.66 -10.20
N ARG A 94 9.42 0.43 -9.91
CA ARG A 94 9.14 -0.60 -10.93
C ARG A 94 8.00 -0.26 -11.89
N ILE A 95 7.19 0.74 -11.58
CA ILE A 95 6.08 1.20 -12.41
C ILE A 95 6.55 2.06 -13.60
N GLY A 96 7.71 2.69 -13.45
CA GLY A 96 8.30 3.59 -14.45
C GLY A 96 9.35 2.92 -15.34
N ALA A 97 9.97 3.73 -16.19
CA ALA A 97 11.08 3.36 -17.06
C ALA A 97 12.41 3.32 -16.28
N SER A 98 12.51 2.38 -15.33
CA SER A 98 13.59 2.40 -14.32
C SER A 98 14.71 1.39 -14.56
N LYS A 99 14.62 0.55 -15.60
CA LYS A 99 15.56 -0.57 -15.82
C LYS A 99 17.01 -0.14 -16.04
N GLN A 100 17.22 0.92 -16.82
CA GLN A 100 18.55 1.51 -17.03
C GLN A 100 19.10 2.09 -15.72
N THR A 101 18.26 2.82 -14.97
CA THR A 101 18.63 3.36 -13.66
C THR A 101 18.99 2.27 -12.66
N PHE A 102 18.24 1.16 -12.63
CA PHE A 102 18.54 0.01 -11.78
C PHE A 102 19.91 -0.58 -12.10
N SER A 103 20.23 -0.75 -13.38
CA SER A 103 21.52 -1.27 -13.82
C SER A 103 22.68 -0.32 -13.45
N ALA A 104 22.49 0.99 -13.62
CA ALA A 104 23.48 1.99 -13.23
C ALA A 104 23.71 2.03 -11.70
N ILE A 105 22.65 1.84 -10.91
CA ILE A 105 22.76 1.74 -9.46
C ILE A 105 23.48 0.45 -9.06
N ASP A 106 23.24 -0.67 -9.73
CA ASP A 106 23.95 -1.92 -9.46
C ASP A 106 25.46 -1.80 -9.74
N GLN A 107 25.86 -1.13 -10.83
CA GLN A 107 27.27 -0.81 -11.09
C GLN A 107 27.87 0.04 -9.96
N TRP A 108 27.13 1.05 -9.48
CA TRP A 108 27.58 1.85 -8.35
C TRP A 108 27.64 1.05 -7.04
N MET A 109 26.69 0.13 -6.81
CA MET A 109 26.65 -0.76 -5.65
C MET A 109 27.81 -1.73 -5.66
N TRP A 110 28.26 -2.21 -6.82
CA TRP A 110 29.46 -3.04 -6.95
C TRP A 110 30.70 -2.33 -6.39
N ILE A 111 30.91 -1.05 -6.73
CA ILE A 111 32.01 -0.26 -6.17
C ILE A 111 31.90 -0.16 -4.63
N ARG A 112 30.68 -0.08 -4.09
CA ARG A 112 30.45 -0.07 -2.63
C ARG A 112 30.76 -1.41 -1.98
N GLN A 113 30.36 -2.51 -2.61
CA GLN A 113 30.70 -3.87 -2.16
C GLN A 113 32.21 -4.05 -2.10
N CYS A 114 32.94 -3.67 -3.17
CA CYS A 114 34.40 -3.70 -3.18
C CYS A 114 34.98 -2.89 -2.02
N ARG A 115 34.59 -1.61 -1.88
CA ARG A 115 35.07 -0.74 -0.78
C ARG A 115 34.80 -1.32 0.61
N TYR A 116 33.62 -1.91 0.81
CA TYR A 116 33.28 -2.60 2.05
C TYR A 116 34.23 -3.78 2.32
N LEU A 117 34.51 -4.60 1.30
CA LEU A 117 35.41 -5.75 1.43
C LEU A 117 36.88 -5.34 1.68
N TYR A 118 37.36 -4.28 1.02
CA TYR A 118 38.69 -3.72 1.29
C TYR A 118 38.80 -3.19 2.72
N ARG A 119 37.75 -2.54 3.23
CA ARG A 119 37.75 -2.01 4.60
C ARG A 119 37.62 -3.10 5.66
N ARG A 120 36.81 -4.13 5.41
CA ARG A 120 36.60 -5.24 6.36
C ARG A 120 37.80 -6.17 6.43
N HIS A 121 38.52 -6.32 5.31
CA HIS A 121 39.63 -7.26 5.18
C HIS A 121 40.85 -6.57 4.55
N PRO A 122 41.53 -5.65 5.26
CA PRO A 122 42.63 -4.87 4.69
C PRO A 122 43.78 -5.76 4.20
N ASN A 123 44.13 -6.80 4.96
CA ASN A 123 45.30 -7.66 4.71
C ASN A 123 45.01 -8.86 3.77
N LYS A 124 43.82 -8.95 3.18
CA LYS A 124 43.45 -10.06 2.29
C LYS A 124 43.47 -9.60 0.84
N HIS A 125 44.02 -10.40 -0.07
CA HIS A 125 43.98 -10.08 -1.50
C HIS A 125 42.55 -10.22 -2.09
N TRP A 126 42.34 -9.72 -3.30
CA TRP A 126 41.03 -9.73 -3.98
C TRP A 126 40.43 -11.14 -4.15
N TRP A 127 41.23 -12.14 -4.53
CA TRP A 127 40.75 -13.50 -4.77
C TRP A 127 40.13 -14.14 -3.54
N TRP A 128 40.69 -13.87 -2.36
CA TRP A 128 40.15 -14.33 -1.07
C TRP A 128 38.78 -13.69 -0.84
N ARG A 129 38.67 -12.36 -0.99
CA ARG A 129 37.39 -11.64 -0.83
C ARG A 129 36.33 -12.16 -1.80
N ARG A 130 36.70 -12.40 -3.07
CA ARG A 130 35.81 -13.01 -4.07
C ARG A 130 35.38 -14.42 -3.66
N LYS A 131 36.31 -15.27 -3.23
CA LYS A 131 36.02 -16.63 -2.77
C LYS A 131 35.07 -16.64 -1.57
N HIS A 132 35.18 -15.70 -0.63
CA HIS A 132 34.36 -15.69 0.59
C HIS A 132 33.02 -14.96 0.45
N TYR A 133 32.94 -13.90 -0.35
CA TYR A 133 31.77 -13.02 -0.40
C TYR A 133 31.04 -12.98 -1.74
N LEU A 134 31.61 -13.53 -2.82
CA LEU A 134 31.00 -13.50 -4.14
C LEU A 134 30.71 -14.92 -4.61
N GLY A 135 29.49 -15.14 -5.08
CA GLY A 135 29.05 -16.44 -5.57
C GLY A 135 27.95 -16.36 -6.60
N LYS A 136 27.61 -17.54 -7.14
CA LYS A 136 26.53 -17.75 -8.08
C LYS A 136 25.25 -18.08 -7.32
N ILE A 137 24.12 -17.57 -7.80
CA ILE A 137 22.79 -17.93 -7.29
C ILE A 137 22.18 -19.00 -8.21
N PRO A 138 21.63 -20.10 -7.66
CA PRO A 138 20.88 -21.08 -8.44
C PRO A 138 19.73 -20.42 -9.21
N GLY A 139 19.58 -20.75 -10.49
CA GLY A 139 18.52 -20.20 -11.34
C GLY A 139 18.77 -18.78 -11.88
N ARG A 140 19.98 -18.21 -11.71
CA ARG A 140 20.41 -16.98 -12.40
C ARG A 140 21.79 -17.13 -13.04
N GLU A 141 22.00 -16.38 -14.10
CA GLU A 141 23.29 -16.30 -14.83
C GLU A 141 24.31 -15.39 -14.16
N ASP A 142 23.94 -14.66 -13.10
CA ASP A 142 24.86 -13.79 -12.37
C ASP A 142 25.90 -14.61 -11.58
N TYR A 143 27.15 -14.61 -12.05
CA TYR A 143 28.28 -15.32 -11.43
C TYR A 143 28.94 -14.60 -10.25
N SER A 144 28.59 -13.33 -10.02
CA SER A 144 29.20 -12.49 -8.99
C SER A 144 28.12 -11.72 -8.22
N VAL A 145 27.52 -12.39 -7.24
CA VAL A 145 26.58 -11.79 -6.29
C VAL A 145 27.21 -11.74 -4.90
N PHE A 146 27.11 -10.58 -4.26
CA PHE A 146 27.53 -10.39 -2.87
C PHE A 146 26.64 -11.19 -1.93
N MET A 147 27.26 -12.05 -1.12
CA MET A 147 26.56 -12.96 -0.24
C MET A 147 27.39 -13.33 0.99
N ASP A 148 26.69 -13.78 2.02
CA ASP A 148 27.25 -14.50 3.16
C ASP A 148 27.17 -16.00 2.84
N LYS A 149 28.32 -16.61 2.53
CA LYS A 149 28.42 -18.04 2.19
C LYS A 149 28.25 -18.96 3.40
N SER A 150 28.43 -18.43 4.61
CA SER A 150 28.36 -19.19 5.86
C SER A 150 26.90 -19.38 6.30
N ASN A 151 26.13 -18.30 6.36
CA ASN A 151 24.80 -18.30 6.99
C ASN A 151 23.62 -18.16 6.02
N GLY A 152 23.90 -18.18 4.71
CA GLY A 152 22.89 -18.08 3.67
C GLY A 152 22.22 -16.70 3.64
N GLY A 153 22.69 -15.84 2.74
CA GLY A 153 22.05 -14.56 2.45
C GLY A 153 22.77 -13.85 1.32
N PHE A 154 22.03 -13.26 0.38
CA PHE A 154 22.62 -12.57 -0.76
C PHE A 154 22.00 -11.19 -0.95
N LEU A 155 22.80 -10.28 -1.50
CA LEU A 155 22.38 -8.93 -1.82
C LEU A 155 21.57 -8.92 -3.11
N TRP A 156 20.35 -8.40 -3.04
CA TRP A 156 19.47 -8.27 -4.19
C TRP A 156 20.03 -7.24 -5.18
N LYS A 157 20.07 -7.58 -6.47
CA LYS A 157 20.37 -6.61 -7.53
C LYS A 157 19.12 -5.84 -7.93
N HIS A 158 19.22 -4.53 -8.09
CA HIS A 158 18.11 -3.68 -8.51
C HIS A 158 17.56 -4.13 -9.87
N ALA A 159 18.45 -4.50 -10.79
CA ALA A 159 18.13 -4.96 -12.13
C ALA A 159 17.31 -6.25 -12.14
N TRP A 160 17.28 -7.05 -11.07
CA TRP A 160 16.41 -8.23 -11.02
C TRP A 160 14.93 -7.91 -10.89
N THR A 161 14.60 -6.68 -10.48
CA THR A 161 13.21 -6.24 -10.35
C THR A 161 12.55 -6.17 -11.73
N LYS A 162 11.45 -6.90 -11.90
CA LYS A 162 10.63 -6.86 -13.11
C LYS A 162 9.79 -5.59 -13.14
N ILE A 163 9.93 -4.81 -14.20
CA ILE A 163 9.10 -3.63 -14.46
C ILE A 163 7.65 -4.07 -14.63
N GLN A 164 6.74 -3.40 -13.94
CA GLN A 164 5.32 -3.68 -13.99
C GLN A 164 4.61 -2.52 -14.68
N ARG A 165 4.02 -2.78 -15.84
CA ARG A 165 3.24 -1.77 -16.57
C ARG A 165 1.81 -1.79 -16.10
N HIS A 166 1.30 -0.64 -15.68
CA HIS A 166 -0.11 -0.48 -15.36
C HIS A 166 -0.89 -0.16 -16.63
N TRP A 167 -2.04 -0.82 -16.79
CA TRP A 167 -2.99 -0.45 -17.83
C TRP A 167 -3.59 0.91 -17.47
N LEU A 168 -3.69 1.84 -18.42
CA LEU A 168 -4.32 3.13 -18.18
C LEU A 168 -5.82 2.96 -17.94
N VAL A 169 -6.41 3.87 -17.15
CA VAL A 169 -7.87 4.01 -17.07
C VAL A 169 -8.32 4.74 -18.32
N THR A 170 -9.43 4.32 -18.90
CA THR A 170 -10.01 4.98 -20.07
C THR A 170 -10.52 6.38 -19.73
N LYS A 171 -9.81 7.42 -20.21
CA LYS A 171 -10.23 8.83 -20.14
C LYS A 171 -10.80 9.22 -18.76
N ASN A 172 -12.08 9.58 -18.73
CA ASN A 172 -12.81 10.10 -17.57
C ASN A 172 -13.62 9.01 -16.86
N ALA A 173 -13.31 7.73 -17.10
CA ALA A 173 -13.94 6.65 -16.37
C ALA A 173 -13.66 6.86 -14.88
N SER A 174 -14.73 7.15 -14.12
CA SER A 174 -14.71 7.24 -12.67
C SER A 174 -15.26 5.93 -12.09
N PRO A 175 -14.66 5.38 -11.00
CA PRO A 175 -15.23 4.27 -10.24
C PRO A 175 -16.67 4.51 -9.78
N ASP A 176 -17.04 5.78 -9.59
CA ASP A 176 -18.34 6.19 -9.06
C ASP A 176 -19.42 6.34 -10.14
N ASN A 177 -19.07 6.17 -11.43
CA ASN A 177 -20.07 6.15 -12.49
C ASN A 177 -20.76 4.77 -12.55
N PRO A 178 -22.07 4.67 -12.27
CA PRO A 178 -22.81 3.41 -12.25
C PRO A 178 -22.82 2.69 -13.59
N GLU A 179 -22.78 3.41 -14.72
CA GLU A 179 -22.75 2.83 -16.07
C GLU A 179 -21.45 2.07 -16.36
N LEU A 180 -20.37 2.39 -15.63
CA LEU A 180 -19.06 1.77 -15.79
C LEU A 180 -18.81 0.63 -14.79
N ARG A 181 -19.84 0.16 -14.09
CA ARG A 181 -19.72 -0.87 -13.05
C ARG A 181 -19.04 -2.14 -13.57
N ASP A 182 -19.43 -2.61 -14.75
CA ASP A 182 -18.84 -3.82 -15.34
C ASP A 182 -17.40 -3.58 -15.82
N TYR A 183 -17.10 -2.42 -16.41
CA TYR A 183 -15.72 -2.05 -16.75
C TYR A 183 -14.81 -2.10 -15.51
N TRP A 184 -15.26 -1.54 -14.39
CA TRP A 184 -14.51 -1.55 -13.13
C TRP A 184 -14.43 -2.93 -12.50
N ARG A 185 -15.50 -3.73 -12.51
CA ARG A 185 -15.49 -5.14 -12.09
C ARG A 185 -14.46 -5.96 -12.85
N HIS A 186 -14.48 -5.94 -14.17
CA HIS A 186 -13.51 -6.67 -15.00
C HIS A 186 -12.07 -6.20 -14.75
N ARG A 187 -11.88 -4.90 -14.55
CA ARG A 187 -10.57 -4.31 -14.25
C ARG A 187 -10.06 -4.68 -12.85
N GLN A 188 -10.95 -4.76 -11.86
CA GLN A 188 -10.65 -5.23 -10.51
C GLN A 188 -10.36 -6.74 -10.51
N ALA A 189 -11.15 -7.57 -11.19
CA ALA A 189 -10.88 -9.00 -11.31
C ALA A 189 -9.49 -9.30 -11.92
N ARG A 190 -9.01 -8.44 -12.83
CA ARG A 190 -7.68 -8.53 -13.45
C ARG A 190 -6.55 -8.04 -12.54
N LYS A 191 -6.79 -6.96 -11.78
CA LYS A 191 -5.87 -6.52 -10.74
C LYS A 191 -6.14 -7.41 -9.52
N GLN A 192 -5.51 -8.56 -9.33
CA GLN A 192 -5.59 -9.22 -8.02
C GLN A 192 -4.63 -8.54 -7.03
N PRO A 193 -5.02 -7.56 -6.18
CA PRO A 193 -4.06 -6.74 -5.44
C PRO A 193 -4.10 -6.97 -3.92
N PHE A 194 -5.15 -7.63 -3.41
CA PHE A 194 -5.44 -7.79 -2.00
C PHE A 194 -5.25 -9.22 -1.52
N ILE A 195 -4.99 -10.11 -2.46
CA ILE A 195 -4.97 -11.54 -2.25
C ILE A 195 -3.57 -12.02 -2.65
N CYS A 196 -2.73 -12.30 -1.66
CA CYS A 196 -1.40 -12.87 -1.85
C CYS A 196 -1.31 -14.24 -1.16
N GLY A 197 -0.44 -15.11 -1.69
CA GLY A 197 -0.24 -16.45 -1.17
C GLY A 197 -1.50 -17.30 -1.22
N ILE A 198 -1.80 -18.01 -0.13
CA ILE A 198 -2.88 -19.02 -0.06
C ILE A 198 -4.27 -18.44 -0.35
N LYS A 199 -4.47 -17.15 -0.07
CA LYS A 199 -5.76 -16.49 -0.28
C LYS A 199 -6.18 -16.49 -1.75
N VAL A 200 -5.24 -16.51 -2.71
CA VAL A 200 -5.53 -16.48 -4.16
C VAL A 200 -6.23 -17.77 -4.58
N ASN A 201 -5.72 -18.87 -4.08
CA ASN A 201 -6.27 -20.20 -4.36
C ASN A 201 -7.66 -20.34 -3.73
N LEU A 202 -7.85 -19.82 -2.51
CA LEU A 202 -9.15 -19.82 -1.84
C LEU A 202 -10.19 -18.96 -2.58
N TYR A 203 -9.80 -17.76 -3.02
CA TYR A 203 -10.67 -16.88 -3.79
C TYR A 203 -11.12 -17.54 -5.10
N LYS A 204 -10.21 -18.16 -5.84
CA LYS A 204 -10.53 -18.92 -7.08
C LYS A 204 -11.46 -20.10 -6.78
N ARG A 205 -11.17 -20.88 -5.75
CA ARG A 205 -12.00 -22.03 -5.32
C ARG A 205 -13.42 -21.61 -4.97
N GLN A 206 -13.57 -20.45 -4.32
CA GLN A 206 -14.86 -19.90 -3.92
C GLN A 206 -15.54 -19.04 -5.01
N LYS A 207 -14.98 -19.02 -6.22
CA LYS A 207 -15.49 -18.21 -7.36
C LYS A 207 -15.69 -16.73 -7.01
N GLY A 208 -14.91 -16.19 -6.06
CA GLY A 208 -15.00 -14.80 -5.61
C GLY A 208 -16.13 -14.47 -4.63
N TYR A 209 -16.89 -15.46 -4.16
CA TYR A 209 -17.99 -15.25 -3.22
C TYR A 209 -17.64 -15.71 -1.78
N CYS A 210 -18.19 -15.00 -0.80
CA CYS A 210 -18.04 -15.36 0.61
C CYS A 210 -19.04 -16.47 0.97
N PRO A 211 -18.60 -17.64 1.47
CA PRO A 211 -19.49 -18.77 1.76
C PRO A 211 -20.42 -18.57 2.98
N LEU A 212 -20.43 -17.40 3.62
CA LEU A 212 -21.33 -17.09 4.73
C LEU A 212 -22.42 -16.09 4.39
N CYS A 213 -22.13 -15.11 3.54
CA CYS A 213 -23.08 -14.06 3.17
C CYS A 213 -23.41 -14.04 1.68
N ASP A 214 -22.79 -14.90 0.88
CA ASP A 214 -22.91 -15.00 -0.58
C ASP A 214 -22.64 -13.69 -1.34
N GLN A 215 -22.02 -12.70 -0.68
CA GLN A 215 -21.59 -11.47 -1.32
C GLN A 215 -20.18 -11.61 -1.90
N GLU A 216 -19.88 -10.78 -2.89
CA GLU A 216 -18.55 -10.67 -3.49
C GLU A 216 -17.49 -10.38 -2.40
N LEU A 217 -16.39 -11.15 -2.39
CA LEU A 217 -15.25 -10.95 -1.49
C LEU A 217 -14.51 -9.63 -1.76
N ASP A 218 -14.77 -8.99 -2.91
CA ASP A 218 -14.08 -7.80 -3.39
C ASP A 218 -14.77 -6.48 -3.02
N ASN A 219 -15.70 -6.52 -2.07
CA ASN A 219 -16.49 -5.36 -1.60
C ASN A 219 -15.67 -4.29 -0.84
N GLY A 220 -14.34 -4.39 -0.82
CA GLY A 220 -13.43 -3.47 -0.13
C GLY A 220 -13.25 -3.73 1.37
N GLU A 221 -13.87 -4.79 1.92
CA GLU A 221 -13.61 -5.24 3.28
C GLU A 221 -12.32 -6.07 3.38
N GLN A 222 -11.72 -6.12 4.58
CA GLN A 222 -10.53 -6.95 4.81
C GLN A 222 -10.91 -8.44 4.80
N LEU A 223 -10.11 -9.26 4.10
CA LEU A 223 -10.35 -10.70 3.95
C LEU A 223 -9.50 -11.54 4.92
N HIS A 224 -10.16 -12.42 5.67
CA HIS A 224 -9.57 -13.31 6.66
C HIS A 224 -9.65 -14.77 6.21
N VAL A 225 -8.57 -15.53 6.46
CA VAL A 225 -8.56 -16.99 6.24
C VAL A 225 -9.07 -17.66 7.49
N HIS A 226 -10.00 -18.59 7.32
CA HIS A 226 -10.66 -19.33 8.38
C HIS A 226 -10.46 -20.83 8.18
N HIS A 227 -10.12 -21.53 9.25
CA HIS A 227 -10.09 -22.99 9.27
C HIS A 227 -11.51 -23.55 9.45
N ILE A 228 -11.94 -24.45 8.57
CA ILE A 228 -13.25 -25.12 8.65
C ILE A 228 -13.29 -25.98 9.91
N GLN A 229 -12.28 -26.82 10.10
CA GLN A 229 -11.98 -27.52 11.34
C GLN A 229 -10.91 -26.72 12.11
N PRO A 230 -11.21 -26.21 13.32
CA PRO A 230 -10.25 -25.47 14.12
C PRO A 230 -8.98 -26.28 14.41
N LYS A 231 -7.83 -25.60 14.53
CA LYS A 231 -6.55 -26.26 14.89
C LYS A 231 -6.60 -27.00 16.23
N ALA A 232 -7.36 -26.46 17.19
CA ALA A 232 -7.54 -27.09 18.50
C ALA A 232 -8.26 -28.45 18.41
N GLU A 233 -9.04 -28.67 17.36
CA GLU A 233 -9.81 -29.89 17.10
C GLU A 233 -9.10 -30.78 16.06
N GLY A 234 -7.79 -30.60 15.86
CA GLY A 234 -6.97 -31.39 14.92
C GLY A 234 -6.96 -30.89 13.47
N GLY A 235 -7.52 -29.71 13.20
CA GLY A 235 -7.57 -29.15 11.84
C GLY A 235 -6.21 -28.81 11.25
N ASP A 236 -5.96 -29.26 10.01
CA ASP A 236 -4.71 -29.00 9.28
C ASP A 236 -4.71 -27.64 8.54
N ASN A 237 -3.55 -27.22 8.03
CA ASN A 237 -3.42 -25.99 7.23
C ASN A 237 -3.55 -26.26 5.71
N LYS A 238 -4.13 -27.40 5.30
CA LYS A 238 -4.29 -27.68 3.87
C LYS A 238 -5.39 -26.80 3.28
N LEU A 239 -5.28 -26.51 1.99
CA LEU A 239 -6.27 -25.70 1.25
C LEU A 239 -7.70 -26.22 1.39
N ALA A 240 -7.88 -27.53 1.55
CA ALA A 240 -9.17 -28.17 1.75
C ALA A 240 -9.88 -27.65 3.01
N ASN A 241 -9.14 -27.52 4.12
CA ASN A 241 -9.62 -27.09 5.43
C ASN A 241 -9.68 -25.56 5.60
N LEU A 242 -9.37 -24.78 4.56
CA LEU A 242 -9.34 -23.32 4.63
C LEU A 242 -10.44 -22.72 3.76
N ARG A 243 -11.03 -21.60 4.24
CA ARG A 243 -11.93 -20.74 3.47
C ARG A 243 -11.64 -19.27 3.72
N LEU A 244 -11.94 -18.42 2.75
CA LEU A 244 -11.76 -16.98 2.78
C LEU A 244 -13.09 -16.30 3.10
N LEU A 245 -13.11 -15.43 4.11
CA LEU A 245 -14.30 -14.73 4.60
C LEU A 245 -14.00 -13.22 4.71
N HIS A 246 -15.03 -12.37 4.63
CA HIS A 246 -14.91 -10.99 5.09
C HIS A 246 -14.58 -10.94 6.59
N ALA A 247 -13.91 -9.89 7.05
CA ALA A 247 -13.58 -9.71 8.47
C ALA A 247 -14.83 -9.75 9.38
N ASN A 248 -15.94 -9.16 8.92
CA ASN A 248 -17.22 -9.19 9.64
C ASN A 248 -17.82 -10.60 9.67
N CYS A 249 -17.86 -11.28 8.52
CA CYS A 249 -18.34 -12.67 8.42
C CYS A 249 -17.50 -13.63 9.28
N HIS A 250 -16.18 -13.43 9.31
CA HIS A 250 -15.26 -14.18 10.16
C HIS A 250 -15.56 -13.96 11.65
N ARG A 251 -15.78 -12.70 12.07
CA ARG A 251 -16.13 -12.36 13.45
C ARG A 251 -17.47 -12.95 13.85
N GLN A 252 -18.49 -12.85 12.98
CA GLN A 252 -19.82 -13.42 13.21
C GLN A 252 -19.77 -14.95 13.39
N LEU A 253 -18.89 -15.63 12.65
CA LEU A 253 -18.76 -17.07 12.79
C LEU A 253 -18.13 -17.47 14.13
N HIS A 254 -17.08 -16.75 14.57
CA HIS A 254 -16.50 -16.97 15.90
C HIS A 254 -17.46 -16.58 17.04
N SER A 255 -18.38 -15.62 16.82
CA SER A 255 -19.42 -15.30 17.79
C SER A 255 -20.59 -16.29 17.79
N LYS A 256 -20.87 -16.96 16.66
CA LYS A 256 -21.97 -17.92 16.47
C LYS A 256 -21.58 -19.39 16.72
N LYS A 257 -20.49 -19.67 17.44
CA LYS A 257 -20.21 -21.03 17.98
C LYS A 257 -21.26 -21.53 19.00
N GLY A 258 -22.45 -20.90 19.06
CA GLY A 258 -23.71 -21.49 19.47
C GLY A 258 -24.82 -21.14 18.47
N LYS A 259 -25.45 -22.16 17.89
CA LYS A 259 -26.58 -22.18 16.91
C LYS A 259 -26.21 -22.08 15.42
N MET A 260 -26.23 -23.26 14.77
CA MET A 260 -26.61 -23.39 13.36
C MET A 260 -28.03 -22.87 13.15
N LEU A 261 -28.29 -22.10 12.09
CA LEU A 261 -29.57 -22.10 11.36
C LEU A 261 -29.44 -21.44 9.99
N LYS A 262 -30.18 -22.02 9.04
CA LYS A 262 -30.35 -21.66 7.63
C LYS A 262 -31.01 -20.28 7.47
N SER A 263 -30.74 -19.68 6.31
CA SER A 263 -31.49 -18.62 5.62
C SER A 263 -32.05 -17.47 6.47
N VAL A 264 -31.41 -16.31 6.38
CA VAL A 264 -32.12 -15.02 6.52
C VAL A 264 -31.68 -14.13 5.37
N SER A 265 -32.61 -13.92 4.43
CA SER A 265 -32.60 -12.76 3.55
C SER A 265 -32.50 -11.50 4.40
N CYS A 266 -31.39 -10.76 4.30
CA CYS A 266 -31.29 -9.46 4.95
C CYS A 266 -31.37 -8.34 3.89
N VAL A 267 -32.56 -8.17 3.35
CA VAL A 267 -33.11 -6.84 3.08
C VAL A 267 -34.06 -6.56 4.22
N SER A 268 -33.57 -5.98 5.31
CA SER A 268 -34.41 -5.26 6.28
C SER A 268 -33.55 -4.51 7.30
N ARG A 269 -33.56 -3.19 7.17
CA ARG A 269 -33.94 -2.29 8.27
C ARG A 269 -33.15 -2.46 9.57
N MET A 270 -31.98 -1.80 9.65
CA MET A 270 -31.42 -1.45 10.96
C MET A 270 -32.31 -0.39 11.63
N ARG A 271 -33.28 -0.83 12.42
CA ARG A 271 -33.79 -0.03 13.54
C ARG A 271 -32.78 -0.16 14.69
N GLY A 272 -32.39 0.99 15.25
CA GLY A 272 -32.00 1.19 16.65
C GLY A 272 -30.89 0.31 17.22
N ASN A 273 -29.65 0.82 17.19
CA ASN A 273 -28.84 0.98 18.41
C ASN A 273 -27.59 1.81 18.13
N SER A 274 -27.82 3.09 17.88
CA SER A 274 -26.83 4.15 18.07
C SER A 274 -27.53 5.18 18.95
N HIS A 275 -27.03 5.39 20.16
CA HIS A 275 -27.42 6.57 20.94
C HIS A 275 -26.89 7.81 20.20
N VAL A 276 -27.69 8.33 19.28
CA VAL A 276 -27.52 9.66 18.71
C VAL A 276 -28.18 10.60 19.70
N ARG A 277 -27.38 11.27 20.54
CA ARG A 277 -27.89 12.41 21.30
C ARG A 277 -27.88 13.62 20.36
N PHE A 278 -29.06 14.14 20.05
CA PHE A 278 -29.23 15.47 19.49
C PHE A 278 -28.78 16.47 20.55
N LEU A 279 -27.57 17.01 20.40
CA LEU A 279 -27.22 18.27 21.05
C LEU A 279 -27.69 19.39 20.14
N ARG A 280 -28.38 20.37 20.71
CA ARG A 280 -29.01 21.50 20.02
C ARG A 280 -28.03 22.13 19.02
N GLU A 281 -28.55 22.30 17.80
CA GLU A 281 -28.06 23.14 16.71
C GLU A 281 -26.70 22.75 16.08
N TRP A 282 -26.79 22.14 14.88
CA TRP A 282 -25.79 22.05 13.81
C TRP A 282 -24.58 21.08 13.94
N ALA A 283 -24.62 20.04 14.76
CA ALA A 283 -23.57 19.01 14.77
C ALA A 283 -24.09 17.57 14.89
N LEU A 284 -23.77 16.72 13.92
CA LEU A 284 -23.97 15.26 13.96
C LEU A 284 -22.70 14.59 14.51
N SER A 285 -22.79 14.00 15.72
CA SER A 285 -21.71 13.18 16.29
C SER A 285 -21.98 11.70 16.08
N ALA A 286 -21.08 11.01 15.36
CA ALA A 286 -21.12 9.57 15.16
C ALA A 286 -19.98 8.89 15.94
N CYS A 287 -20.31 8.27 17.09
CA CYS A 287 -19.37 7.46 17.85
C CYS A 287 -19.15 6.09 17.20
N LEU A 288 -17.91 5.80 16.79
CA LEU A 288 -17.52 4.50 16.24
C LEU A 288 -16.86 3.63 17.32
N PRO A 289 -17.27 2.36 17.51
CA PRO A 289 -16.54 1.46 18.39
C PRO A 289 -15.23 0.98 17.75
N ASN A 290 -14.14 1.23 18.47
CA ASN A 290 -12.90 0.46 18.53
C ASN A 290 -12.10 0.24 17.21
N GLN A 291 -11.09 1.09 16.97
CA GLN A 291 -9.92 0.72 16.17
C GLN A 291 -8.63 1.23 16.84
N SER A 292 -7.90 0.32 17.48
CA SER A 292 -6.71 0.57 18.28
C SER A 292 -5.39 0.62 17.50
N LYS A 293 -5.39 0.91 16.18
CA LYS A 293 -4.14 1.13 15.42
C LYS A 293 -4.31 2.17 14.30
N PRO A 294 -3.35 3.12 14.13
CA PRO A 294 -3.34 4.05 13.00
C PRO A 294 -2.98 3.29 11.71
N GLU A 295 -3.98 2.92 10.92
CA GLU A 295 -3.74 2.31 9.60
C GLU A 295 -3.42 3.38 8.53
N LYS A 296 -2.61 3.00 7.53
CA LYS A 296 -2.18 3.85 6.39
C LYS A 296 -3.32 4.49 5.58
N LEU A 297 -4.57 4.06 5.76
CA LEU A 297 -5.75 4.54 5.03
C LEU A 297 -6.83 5.13 5.96
N MET A 298 -6.48 5.46 7.21
CA MET A 298 -7.42 5.97 8.21
C MET A 298 -8.15 7.23 7.72
N ALA A 299 -7.45 8.17 7.08
CA ALA A 299 -8.05 9.38 6.52
C ALA A 299 -9.15 9.08 5.47
N PHE A 300 -8.94 8.10 4.59
CA PHE A 300 -9.93 7.71 3.59
C PHE A 300 -11.16 7.02 4.19
N ARG A 301 -10.98 6.28 5.28
CA ARG A 301 -12.11 5.69 6.01
C ARG A 301 -12.94 6.75 6.71
N LEU A 302 -12.29 7.70 7.39
CA LEU A 302 -12.98 8.82 8.03
C LEU A 302 -13.77 9.65 7.00
N LEU A 303 -13.18 9.90 5.83
CA LEU A 303 -13.86 10.59 4.74
C LEU A 303 -15.08 9.80 4.24
N ARG A 304 -14.95 8.47 4.06
CA ARG A 304 -16.06 7.61 3.65
C ARG A 304 -17.21 7.63 4.67
N TYR A 305 -16.91 7.67 5.96
CA TYR A 305 -17.93 7.77 7.00
C TYR A 305 -18.61 9.14 7.03
N ALA A 306 -17.84 10.22 6.84
CA ALA A 306 -18.40 11.56 6.76
C ALA A 306 -19.39 11.69 5.58
N VAL A 307 -19.03 11.16 4.41
CA VAL A 307 -19.89 11.13 3.22
C VAL A 307 -21.15 10.27 3.48
N ALA A 308 -21.02 9.09 4.08
CA ALA A 308 -22.16 8.25 4.40
C ALA A 308 -23.13 8.90 5.40
N ALA A 309 -22.61 9.66 6.38
CA ALA A 309 -23.44 10.41 7.33
C ALA A 309 -24.17 11.57 6.64
N MET A 310 -23.49 12.33 5.78
CA MET A 310 -24.10 13.38 4.96
C MET A 310 -25.20 12.83 4.05
N GLN A 311 -24.96 11.67 3.42
CA GLN A 311 -25.92 11.07 2.50
C GLN A 311 -27.18 10.58 3.22
N ARG A 312 -27.04 9.99 4.42
CA ARG A 312 -28.20 9.65 5.27
C ARG A 312 -29.00 10.87 5.71
N HIS A 313 -28.34 12.00 5.93
CA HIS A 313 -29.01 13.24 6.29
C HIS A 313 -29.89 13.76 5.14
N LEU A 314 -29.39 13.68 3.90
CA LEU A 314 -30.17 14.01 2.70
C LEU A 314 -31.32 13.00 2.49
N GLU A 315 -31.09 11.70 2.68
CA GLU A 315 -32.12 10.66 2.59
C GLU A 315 -33.25 10.83 3.62
N GLN A 316 -33.00 11.55 4.71
CA GLN A 316 -34.01 11.91 5.72
C GLN A 316 -34.86 13.13 5.33
N GLY A 317 -34.67 13.68 4.13
CA GLY A 317 -35.43 14.82 3.62
C GLY A 317 -34.96 16.17 4.14
N ASN A 318 -33.71 16.27 4.60
CA ASN A 318 -33.13 17.55 4.98
C ASN A 318 -32.48 18.22 3.76
N ASP A 319 -32.78 19.50 3.55
CA ASP A 319 -32.33 20.25 2.37
C ASP A 319 -30.92 20.86 2.51
N THR A 320 -30.29 20.71 3.68
CA THR A 320 -28.96 21.29 3.97
C THR A 320 -27.97 20.21 4.35
N LEU A 321 -26.72 20.31 3.89
CA LEU A 321 -25.68 19.35 4.22
C LEU A 321 -25.08 19.66 5.61
N PRO A 322 -25.00 18.68 6.53
CA PRO A 322 -24.46 18.91 7.85
C PRO A 322 -22.93 18.93 7.81
N VAL A 323 -22.31 19.74 8.65
CA VAL A 323 -20.86 19.70 8.85
C VAL A 323 -20.53 18.43 9.66
N VAL A 324 -19.88 17.46 9.02
CA VAL A 324 -19.46 16.20 9.67
C VAL A 324 -17.97 16.26 9.97
N VAL A 325 -17.62 16.38 11.25
CA VAL A 325 -16.23 16.38 11.72
C VAL A 325 -15.90 15.00 12.30
N PRO A 326 -15.08 14.17 11.61
CA PRO A 326 -14.65 12.89 12.16
C PRO A 326 -13.62 13.10 13.28
N VAL A 327 -14.02 12.85 14.53
CA VAL A 327 -13.15 12.92 15.71
C VAL A 327 -12.67 11.52 16.09
N ILE A 328 -11.35 11.35 16.26
CA ILE A 328 -10.76 10.14 16.84
C ILE A 328 -10.56 10.39 18.33
N LEU A 329 -11.29 9.66 19.19
CA LEU A 329 -11.05 9.66 20.62
C LEU A 329 -10.06 8.53 20.98
N PRO A 330 -8.85 8.84 21.45
CA PRO A 330 -7.97 7.81 22.01
C PRO A 330 -8.56 7.33 23.34
N TRP A 331 -8.75 6.02 23.47
CA TRP A 331 -9.19 5.43 24.73
C TRP A 331 -8.04 5.46 25.74
N ARG A 332 -8.16 6.30 26.78
CA ARG A 332 -7.28 6.26 27.95
C ARG A 332 -8.09 5.64 29.09
N ASN A 333 -7.59 4.54 29.62
CA ASN A 333 -8.06 3.96 30.87
C ASN A 333 -7.77 5.00 31.97
N GLU A 334 -8.77 5.77 32.37
CA GLU A 334 -8.92 6.36 33.71
C GLU A 334 -10.16 7.24 33.74
N SER A 335 -10.96 7.02 34.78
CA SER A 335 -12.12 7.78 35.21
C SER A 335 -11.84 9.27 35.32
N LEU A 336 -12.55 10.09 34.53
CA LEU A 336 -12.80 11.49 34.83
C LEU A 336 -14.32 11.73 34.83
N PRO A 337 -14.84 12.51 35.80
CA PRO A 337 -16.27 12.73 35.94
C PRO A 337 -16.78 13.57 34.78
N VAL A 338 -18.02 13.30 34.40
CA VAL A 338 -18.79 14.07 33.43
C VAL A 338 -18.85 15.54 33.90
N GLN A 339 -18.03 16.40 33.32
CA GLN A 339 -18.30 17.83 33.28
C GLN A 339 -18.36 18.29 31.83
N SER A 340 -19.54 18.81 31.51
CA SER A 340 -19.89 19.54 30.30
C SER A 340 -18.92 20.71 30.06
N GLY A 341 -17.91 20.49 29.23
CA GLY A 341 -17.01 21.53 28.71
C GLY A 341 -17.25 21.75 27.22
N LEU A 342 -17.98 22.82 26.89
CA LEU A 342 -18.10 23.37 25.54
C LEU A 342 -16.72 23.83 25.05
N VAL A 343 -16.13 23.14 24.07
CA VAL A 343 -15.03 23.72 23.29
C VAL A 343 -15.66 24.56 22.18
N ARG A 344 -15.71 25.88 22.39
CA ARG A 344 -16.00 26.87 21.34
C ARG A 344 -14.82 26.90 20.37
N LEU A 345 -15.05 26.58 19.10
CA LEU A 345 -14.15 26.92 18.00
C LEU A 345 -14.77 28.12 17.27
N PHE A 346 -14.07 29.27 17.31
CA PHE A 346 -14.27 30.39 16.40
C PHE A 346 -13.56 30.14 15.08
#